data_AF-A0A3D2PA51-F1
#
_entry.id   AF-A0A3D2PA51-F1
#
_cell.length_a   1.000
_cell.length_b   1.000
_cell.length_c   1.000
_cell.angle_alpha   90.00
_cell.angle_beta   90.00
_cell.angle_gamma   90.00
#
_symmetry.space_group_name_H-M   'P 1'
#
loop_
_entity.id
_entity.type
_entity.pdbx_description
1 polymer ?
#
loop_
_entity_poly.entity_id
_entity_poly.type
_entity_poly.pdbx_seq_one_letter_code
_entity_poly.pdbx_strand_id
1 'polypeptide(L)'
;MIDLEQVKKLRQISGAGILDCQKTLLETKGDLEKAVSLLREKGIIQAAKRAERKAQEGIIYSYIHAGDKIGVLLELNCETDFVARTEQFTQLAKEIAMQVAAANPLWI
;
A
#
# COMPACT_ATOMS: atom_id res chain seq x y z
N MET A 1 -29.29 -4.54 -8.61
CA MET A 1 -29.05 -3.62 -7.47
C MET A 1 -27.80 -4.14 -6.77
N ILE A 2 -26.81 -3.27 -6.52
CA ILE A 2 -25.63 -3.70 -5.76
C ILE A 2 -25.98 -3.71 -4.29
N ASP A 3 -25.63 -4.81 -3.62
CA ASP A 3 -25.81 -4.96 -2.20
C ASP A 3 -24.75 -4.14 -1.42
N LEU A 4 -25.22 -3.40 -0.42
CA LEU A 4 -24.38 -2.57 0.45
C LEU A 4 -23.40 -3.42 1.27
N GLU A 5 -23.74 -4.67 1.61
CA GLU A 5 -22.79 -5.56 2.27
C GLU A 5 -21.62 -5.92 1.37
N GLN A 6 -21.86 -6.18 0.08
CA GLN A 6 -20.79 -6.47 -0.88
C GLN A 6 -19.82 -5.29 -1.00
N VAL A 7 -20.33 -4.06 -1.03
CA VAL A 7 -19.50 -2.84 -1.06
C VAL A 7 -18.66 -2.73 0.21
N LYS A 8 -19.25 -2.96 1.39
CA LYS A 8 -18.54 -2.94 2.68
C LYS A 8 -17.44 -3.99 2.73
N LYS A 9 -17.75 -5.23 2.30
CA LYS A 9 -16.80 -6.34 2.28
C LYS A 9 -15.64 -6.07 1.33
N LEU A 10 -15.92 -5.59 0.11
CA LEU A 10 -14.87 -5.24 -0.85
C LEU A 10 -13.97 -4.12 -0.32
N ARG A 11 -14.53 -3.11 0.33
CA ARG A 11 -13.77 -2.03 0.96
C ARG A 11 -12.89 -2.52 2.10
N GLN A 12 -13.38 -3.42 2.95
CA GLN A 12 -12.59 -3.98 4.05
C GLN A 12 -11.37 -4.77 3.54
N ILE A 13 -11.53 -5.51 2.44
CA ILE A 13 -10.46 -6.32 1.86
C ILE A 13 -9.44 -5.44 1.11
N SER A 14 -9.92 -4.48 0.32
CA SER A 14 -9.08 -3.69 -0.59
C SER A 14 -8.54 -2.39 0.00
N GLY A 15 -9.19 -1.83 1.02
CA GLY A 15 -8.93 -0.47 1.52
C GLY A 15 -9.35 0.65 0.56
N ALA A 16 -9.96 0.33 -0.59
CA ALA A 16 -10.31 1.32 -1.61
C ALA A 16 -11.48 2.25 -1.19
N GLY A 17 -11.61 3.38 -1.89
CA GLY A 17 -12.71 4.32 -1.69
C GLY A 17 -14.08 3.68 -1.96
N ILE A 18 -15.13 4.14 -1.26
CA ILE A 18 -16.49 3.59 -1.37
C ILE A 18 -17.00 3.66 -2.82
N LEU A 19 -16.79 4.80 -3.49
CA LEU A 19 -17.21 5.00 -4.88
C LEU A 19 -16.51 4.05 -5.85
N ASP A 20 -15.20 3.82 -5.66
CA ASP A 20 -14.44 2.90 -6.51
C ASP A 20 -14.88 1.45 -6.29
N CYS A 21 -15.19 1.07 -5.05
CA CYS A 21 -15.77 -0.24 -4.74
C CYS A 21 -17.13 -0.42 -5.42
N GLN A 22 -18.02 0.58 -5.34
CA GLN A 22 -19.34 0.53 -5.98
C GLN A 22 -19.23 0.43 -7.50
N LYS A 23 -18.42 1.28 -8.13
CA LYS A 23 -18.22 1.26 -9.59
C LYS A 23 -17.62 -0.06 -10.05
N THR A 24 -16.63 -0.57 -9.33
CA THR A 24 -15.98 -1.82 -9.70
C THR A 24 -16.94 -3.00 -9.56
N LEU A 25 -17.78 -3.03 -8.52
CA LEU A 25 -18.84 -4.04 -8.40
C LEU A 25 -19.91 -3.93 -9.49
N LEU A 26 -20.19 -2.72 -10.02
CA LEU A 26 -21.08 -2.57 -11.18
C LEU A 26 -20.44 -3.18 -12.43
N GLU A 27 -19.17 -2.87 -12.67
CA GLU A 27 -18.40 -3.36 -13.82
C GLU A 27 -18.24 -4.89 -13.80
N THR A 28 -18.03 -5.48 -12.62
CA THR A 28 -17.90 -6.95 -12.47
C THR A 28 -19.23 -7.66 -12.22
N LYS A 29 -20.36 -6.96 -12.30
CA LYS A 29 -21.71 -7.52 -12.09
C LYS A 29 -21.87 -8.21 -10.72
N GLY A 30 -21.21 -7.69 -9.69
CA GLY A 30 -21.27 -8.21 -8.32
C GLY A 30 -20.32 -9.38 -8.01
N ASP A 31 -19.46 -9.77 -8.97
CA ASP A 31 -18.42 -10.77 -8.75
C ASP A 31 -17.28 -10.19 -7.90
N LEU A 32 -17.16 -10.66 -6.65
CA LEU A 32 -16.22 -10.13 -5.66
C LEU A 32 -14.76 -10.44 -6.01
N GLU A 33 -14.45 -11.63 -6.50
CA GLU A 33 -13.07 -12.02 -6.81
C GLU A 33 -12.54 -11.21 -8.00
N LYS A 34 -13.38 -11.05 -9.02
CA LYS A 34 -13.06 -10.17 -10.15
C LYS A 34 -12.97 -8.72 -9.71
N ALA A 35 -13.81 -8.26 -8.79
CA ALA A 35 -13.77 -6.88 -8.30
C ALA A 35 -12.47 -6.59 -7.54
N VAL A 36 -11.98 -7.51 -6.72
CA VAL A 36 -10.69 -7.38 -6.03
C VAL A 36 -9.54 -7.28 -7.03
N SER A 37 -9.53 -8.16 -8.04
CA SER A 37 -8.50 -8.17 -9.08
C SER A 37 -8.50 -6.86 -9.87
N LEU A 38 -9.68 -6.40 -10.28
CA LEU A 38 -9.84 -5.16 -11.03
C LEU A 38 -9.48 -3.92 -10.20
N LEU A 39 -9.80 -3.89 -8.90
CA LEU A 39 -9.35 -2.81 -8.00
C LEU A 39 -7.82 -2.78 -7.87
N ARG A 40 -7.18 -3.95 -7.81
CA ARG A 40 -5.72 -4.05 -7.76
C ARG A 40 -5.08 -3.50 -9.04
N GLU A 41 -5.59 -3.87 -10.21
CA GLU A 41 -5.14 -3.32 -11.49
C GLU A 41 -5.32 -1.80 -11.58
N LYS A 42 -6.52 -1.31 -11.21
CA LYS A 42 -6.79 0.15 -11.16
C LYS A 42 -5.86 0.86 -10.17
N GLY A 43 -5.55 0.24 -9.05
CA GLY A 43 -4.62 0.76 -8.04
C GLY A 43 -3.21 0.97 -8.60
N ILE A 44 -2.70 0.02 -9.38
CA ILE A 44 -1.39 0.12 -10.05
C ILE A 44 -1.37 1.33 -11.01
N ILE A 45 -2.42 1.51 -11.80
CA ILE A 45 -2.53 2.65 -12.73
C ILE A 45 -2.58 3.98 -11.96
N GLN A 46 -3.32 4.04 -10.85
CA GLN A 46 -3.37 5.23 -10.02
C GLN A 46 -2.03 5.55 -9.37
N ALA A 47 -1.28 4.54 -8.91
CA ALA A 47 0.05 4.71 -8.37
C ALA A 47 1.01 5.26 -9.44
N ALA A 48 0.98 4.70 -10.65
CA ALA A 48 1.80 5.19 -11.77
C ALA A 48 1.53 6.67 -12.08
N LYS A 49 0.26 7.12 -12.06
CA LYS A 49 -0.10 8.53 -12.24
C LYS A 49 0.39 9.45 -11.13
N ARG A 50 0.74 8.92 -9.96
CA ARG A 50 1.25 9.69 -8.82
C ARG A 50 2.78 9.65 -8.71
N ALA A 51 3.47 8.85 -9.53
CA ALA A 51 4.92 8.69 -9.46
C ALA A 51 5.70 10.00 -9.67
N GLU A 52 5.14 10.95 -10.42
CA GLU A 52 5.76 12.25 -10.68
C GLU A 52 5.49 13.29 -9.57
N ARG A 53 4.66 12.96 -8.58
CA ARG A 53 4.37 13.88 -7.48
C ARG A 53 5.57 13.97 -6.54
N LYS A 54 5.82 15.18 -6.03
CA LYS A 54 6.87 15.40 -5.03
C LYS A 54 6.43 14.79 -3.69
N ALA A 55 7.24 13.87 -3.17
CA ALA A 55 7.11 13.31 -1.83
C ALA A 55 8.37 13.69 -1.03
N GLN A 56 8.30 14.76 -0.25
CA GLN A 56 9.43 15.28 0.53
C GLN A 56 9.30 15.02 2.03
N GLU A 57 8.11 14.63 2.49
CA GLU A 57 7.89 14.16 3.86
C GLU A 57 8.16 12.66 3.92
N GLY A 58 8.25 12.08 5.13
CA GLY A 58 8.50 10.65 5.27
C GLY A 58 9.07 10.25 6.61
N ILE A 59 9.67 9.07 6.66
CA ILE A 59 10.39 8.57 7.83
C ILE A 59 11.75 7.98 7.43
N ILE A 60 12.69 8.07 8.36
CA ILE A 60 13.89 7.23 8.38
C ILE A 60 13.61 6.09 9.34
N TYR A 61 13.65 4.85 8.84
CA TYR A 61 13.42 3.65 9.62
C TYR A 61 14.72 2.87 9.78
N SER A 62 15.06 2.52 11.01
CA SER A 62 16.19 1.64 11.32
C SER A 62 15.69 0.25 11.71
N TYR A 63 16.32 -0.78 11.17
CA TYR A 63 16.03 -2.17 11.50
C TYR A 63 17.33 -2.90 11.82
N ILE A 64 17.39 -3.52 13.00
CA ILE A 64 18.48 -4.40 13.40
C ILE A 64 17.95 -5.83 13.36
N HIS A 65 18.57 -6.66 12.52
CA HIS A 65 18.22 -8.07 12.44
C HIS A 65 18.71 -8.83 13.67
N ALA A 66 18.07 -9.97 13.97
CA ALA A 66 18.38 -10.77 15.14
C ALA A 66 19.87 -11.12 15.23
N GLY A 67 20.46 -10.90 16.41
CA GLY A 67 21.88 -11.12 16.68
C GLY A 67 22.79 -9.93 16.35
N ASP A 68 22.23 -8.76 16.03
CA ASP A 68 22.92 -7.47 15.91
C ASP A 68 24.03 -7.41 14.84
N LYS A 69 23.98 -8.33 13.86
CA LYS A 69 24.97 -8.43 12.78
C LYS A 69 24.61 -7.66 11.51
N ILE A 70 23.33 -7.40 11.29
CA ILE A 70 22.83 -6.73 10.09
C ILE A 70 21.95 -5.58 10.54
N GLY A 71 22.32 -4.37 10.12
CA GLY A 71 21.52 -3.16 10.30
C GLY A 71 21.11 -2.60 8.94
N VAL A 72 19.87 -2.15 8.85
CA VAL A 72 19.32 -1.47 7.67
C VAL A 72 18.84 -0.08 8.10
N LEU A 73 19.20 0.91 7.29
CA LEU A 73 18.61 2.25 7.34
C LEU A 73 17.80 2.44 6.05
N LEU A 74 16.52 2.78 6.18
CA LEU A 74 15.60 2.99 5.08
C LEU A 74 15.02 4.41 5.15
N GLU A 75 15.11 5.16 4.07
CA GLU A 75 14.28 6.35 3.87
C GLU A 75 13.02 5.96 3.08
N LEU A 76 11.86 6.27 3.63
CA LEU A 76 10.57 6.06 2.96
C LEU A 76 9.78 7.36 2.95
N ASN A 77 9.63 7.95 1.77
CA ASN A 77 8.97 9.25 1.58
C ASN A 77 7.46 9.11 1.26
N CYS A 78 6.70 10.15 1.62
CA CYS A 78 5.30 10.36 1.29
C CYS A 78 5.01 11.85 1.06
N GLU A 79 3.79 12.18 0.64
CA GLU A 79 3.40 13.56 0.33
C GLU A 79 3.24 14.44 1.58
N THR A 80 2.80 13.87 2.71
CA THR A 80 2.49 14.62 3.94
C THR A 80 2.99 13.91 5.20
N ASP A 81 3.31 14.69 6.24
CA ASP A 81 3.77 14.18 7.53
C ASP A 81 2.68 13.40 8.27
N PHE A 82 1.40 13.72 8.05
CA PHE A 82 0.27 12.97 8.59
C PHE A 82 0.31 11.49 8.19
N VAL A 83 0.68 11.20 6.93
CA VAL A 83 0.81 9.82 6.44
C VAL A 83 2.01 9.14 7.08
N ALA A 84 3.14 9.84 7.17
CA ALA A 84 4.39 9.34 7.76
C ALA A 84 4.21 8.81 9.20
N ARG A 85 3.27 9.39 9.95
CA ARG A 85 2.96 9.04 11.35
C ARG A 85 1.94 7.92 11.51
N THR A 86 1.39 7.38 10.43
CA THR A 86 0.42 6.27 10.52
C THR A 86 1.10 4.94 10.86
N GLU A 87 0.40 4.09 11.59
CA GLU A 87 0.87 2.74 11.90
C GLU A 87 1.11 1.93 10.63
N GLN A 88 0.24 2.08 9.62
CA GLN A 88 0.36 1.38 8.34
C GLN A 88 1.64 1.77 7.60
N PHE A 89 2.01 3.05 7.60
CA PHE A 89 3.23 3.52 6.94
C PHE A 89 4.50 3.04 7.66
N THR A 90 4.48 3.09 9.00
CA THR A 90 5.58 2.58 9.83
C THR A 90 5.75 1.06 9.66
N GLN A 91 4.64 0.31 9.59
CA GLN A 91 4.66 -1.12 9.36
C GLN A 91 5.20 -1.46 7.96
N LEU A 92 4.82 -0.71 6.94
CA LEU A 92 5.37 -0.87 5.58
C LEU A 92 6.90 -0.66 5.56
N ALA A 93 7.41 0.39 6.22
CA ALA A 93 8.85 0.64 6.30
C ALA A 93 9.60 -0.50 7.00
N LYS A 94 9.02 -1.08 8.07
CA LYS A 94 9.57 -2.26 8.74
C LYS A 94 9.64 -3.46 7.79
N GLU A 95 8.57 -3.75 7.07
CA GLU A 95 8.51 -4.88 6.13
C GLU A 95 9.52 -4.74 4.99
N ILE A 96 9.66 -3.53 4.43
CA ILE A 96 10.68 -3.23 3.42
C ILE A 96 12.08 -3.40 4.02
N ALA A 97 12.35 -2.84 5.20
CA ALA A 97 13.67 -2.94 5.83
C ALA A 97 14.07 -4.40 6.14
N MET A 98 13.11 -5.22 6.58
CA MET A 98 13.31 -6.67 6.76
C MET A 98 13.64 -7.36 5.43
N GLN A 99 12.96 -7.00 4.35
CA GLN A 99 13.23 -7.55 3.03
C GLN A 99 14.61 -7.14 2.51
N VAL A 100 15.03 -5.88 2.72
CA VAL A 100 16.37 -5.39 2.38
C VAL A 100 17.44 -6.16 3.15
N ALA A 101 17.24 -6.39 4.46
CA ALA A 101 18.17 -7.17 5.27
C ALA A 101 18.34 -8.61 4.76
N ALA A 102 17.26 -9.21 4.25
CA ALA A 102 17.27 -10.58 3.73
C ALA A 102 17.85 -10.69 2.31
N ALA A 103 17.49 -9.75 1.43
CA ALA A 103 17.85 -9.81 0.00
C ALA A 103 19.17 -9.12 -0.34
N ASN A 104 19.67 -8.23 0.51
CA ASN A 104 20.87 -7.41 0.28
C ASN A 104 20.95 -6.80 -1.14
N PRO A 105 19.91 -6.05 -1.57
CA PRO A 105 19.87 -5.46 -2.91
C PRO A 105 20.94 -4.38 -3.08
N LEU A 106 21.43 -4.22 -4.31
CA LEU A 106 22.44 -3.21 -4.64
C LEU A 106 21.83 -1.87 -5.11
N TRP A 107 20.57 -1.88 -5.54
CA TRP A 107 19.89 -0.73 -6.15
C TRP A 107 18.43 -0.66 -5.69
N ILE A 108 17.85 0.54 -5.79
CA ILE A 108 16.42 0.82 -5.59
C ILE A 108 15.73 0.87 -6.95
#